data_AF-A0A6S6PDA9-F1
#
_entry.id   AF-A0A6S6PDA9-F1
#
_cell.length_a   1.000
_cell.length_b   1.000
_cell.length_c   1.000
_cell.angle_alpha   90.00
_cell.angle_beta   90.00
_cell.angle_gamma   90.00
#
_symmetry.space_group_name_H-M   'P 1'
#
loop_
_entity.id
_entity.type
_entity.pdbx_description
1 polymer ?
#
loop_
_entity_poly.entity_id
_entity_poly.type
_entity_poly.pdbx_seq_one_letter_code
_entity_poly.pdbx_strand_id
1 'polypeptide(L)'
;MTTRRVIFLDPRIWTHKEHLMPNCPVNRRLTDGERELLAELTVWVVAEQTGWTDTQAAEWLEHVNDTIGLHRQGDNIDVTVTTGNGHTILQCTREWLTFQATHDEVIEPDEIRNHVRYHRGDNQ
;
A
#
# COMPACT_ATOMS: atom_id res chain seq x y z
N MET A 1 7.22 22.16 15.50
CA MET A 1 6.48 20.98 15.01
C MET A 1 7.17 20.54 13.73
N THR A 2 7.86 19.40 13.77
CA THR A 2 8.63 18.90 12.62
C THR A 2 7.64 18.21 11.68
N THR A 3 7.29 18.84 10.57
CA THR A 3 6.44 18.26 9.53
C THR A 3 7.18 17.08 8.91
N ARG A 4 6.89 15.86 9.36
CA ARG A 4 7.51 14.64 8.81
C ARG A 4 6.84 14.33 7.47
N ARG A 5 7.67 14.20 6.43
CA ARG A 5 7.24 14.08 5.04
C ARG A 5 6.98 12.61 4.71
N VAL A 6 5.78 12.30 4.22
CA VAL A 6 5.46 11.01 3.56
C VAL A 6 6.37 10.86 2.35
N ILE A 7 7.08 9.74 2.24
CA ILE A 7 7.97 9.46 1.12
C ILE A 7 7.28 8.53 0.14
N PHE A 8 7.05 9.07 -1.05
CA PHE A 8 6.49 8.32 -2.15
C PHE A 8 7.60 7.57 -2.88
N LEU A 9 7.34 6.32 -3.22
CA LEU A 9 8.25 5.53 -4.05
C LEU A 9 8.34 6.14 -5.45
N ASP A 10 9.53 6.02 -6.08
CA ASP A 10 9.63 6.24 -7.53
C ASP A 10 8.82 5.15 -8.25
N PRO A 11 7.87 5.51 -9.14
CA PRO A 11 7.09 4.56 -9.93
C PRO A 11 7.93 3.55 -10.75
N ARG A 12 9.23 3.85 -10.97
CA ARG A 12 10.18 3.03 -11.72
C ARG A 12 10.91 1.99 -10.86
N ILE A 13 10.75 1.98 -9.54
CA ILE A 13 11.35 0.99 -8.65
C ILE A 13 10.48 -0.29 -8.67
N TRP A 14 10.75 -1.16 -9.64
CA TRP A 14 10.04 -2.41 -9.93
C TRP A 14 10.25 -3.54 -8.89
N THR A 15 9.18 -4.30 -8.63
CA THR A 15 8.97 -5.37 -7.63
C THR A 15 9.99 -6.52 -7.69
N HIS A 16 10.39 -7.04 -6.51
CA HIS A 16 11.10 -8.30 -6.36
C HIS A 16 10.01 -9.34 -6.12
N LYS A 17 9.78 -10.18 -7.12
CA LYS A 17 8.93 -11.36 -6.99
C LYS A 17 9.64 -12.37 -6.09
N GLU A 18 9.05 -12.73 -4.95
CA GLU A 18 9.58 -13.84 -4.17
C GLU A 18 9.38 -15.16 -4.92
N HIS A 19 10.37 -16.05 -4.84
CA HIS A 19 10.44 -17.29 -5.61
C HIS A 19 9.30 -18.27 -5.30
N LEU A 20 8.60 -18.08 -4.17
CA LEU A 20 7.56 -18.97 -3.65
C LEU A 20 6.13 -18.55 -4.01
N MET A 21 5.94 -17.39 -4.64
CA MET A 21 4.61 -16.88 -4.98
C MET A 21 4.07 -17.58 -6.25
N PRO A 22 2.88 -18.22 -6.20
CA PRO A 22 2.32 -18.92 -7.35
C PRO A 22 2.22 -18.04 -8.62
N ASN A 23 2.56 -18.63 -9.76
CA ASN A 23 2.59 -17.94 -11.06
C ASN A 23 1.19 -17.70 -11.67
N CYS A 24 0.20 -17.29 -10.87
CA CYS A 24 -1.19 -17.21 -11.34
C CYS A 24 -1.70 -15.76 -11.34
N PRO A 25 -1.84 -15.13 -12.51
CA PRO A 25 -2.45 -13.80 -12.59
C PRO A 25 -3.89 -13.83 -12.07
N VAL A 26 -4.25 -12.86 -11.23
CA VAL A 26 -5.60 -12.69 -10.69
C VAL A 26 -6.43 -11.93 -11.72
N ASN A 27 -7.04 -12.67 -12.66
CA ASN A 27 -7.82 -12.10 -13.77
C ASN A 27 -9.25 -11.70 -13.36
N ARG A 28 -9.40 -10.95 -12.26
CA ARG A 28 -10.68 -10.40 -11.80
C ARG A 28 -10.52 -9.03 -11.15
N ARG A 29 -11.64 -8.29 -11.07
CA ARG A 29 -11.71 -7.05 -10.28
C ARG A 29 -11.39 -7.32 -8.80
N LEU A 30 -10.94 -6.28 -8.10
CA LEU A 30 -10.77 -6.34 -6.65
C LEU A 30 -12.11 -6.65 -5.98
N THR A 31 -12.14 -7.60 -5.05
CA THR A 31 -13.28 -7.84 -4.15
C THR A 31 -13.39 -6.71 -3.13
N ASP A 32 -14.48 -6.65 -2.37
CA ASP A 32 -14.62 -5.65 -1.31
C ASP A 32 -13.63 -5.87 -0.17
N GLY A 33 -13.40 -7.12 0.25
CA GLY A 33 -12.36 -7.44 1.25
C GLY A 33 -10.95 -7.06 0.80
N GLU A 34 -10.62 -7.23 -0.49
CA GLU A 34 -9.34 -6.76 -1.03
C GLU A 34 -9.23 -5.23 -1.03
N ARG A 35 -10.34 -4.51 -1.28
CA ARG A 35 -10.35 -3.04 -1.24
C ARG A 35 -10.22 -2.51 0.18
N GLU A 36 -10.83 -3.20 1.14
CA GLU A 36 -10.77 -2.89 2.57
C GLU A 36 -9.34 -3.11 3.09
N LEU A 37 -8.76 -4.29 2.86
CA LEU A 37 -7.38 -4.58 3.20
C LEU A 37 -6.41 -3.59 2.53
N LEU A 38 -6.63 -3.24 1.27
CA LEU A 38 -5.80 -2.25 0.58
C LEU A 38 -5.89 -0.86 1.24
N ALA A 39 -7.06 -0.46 1.75
CA ALA A 39 -7.22 0.79 2.48
C ALA A 39 -6.48 0.76 3.82
N GLU A 40 -6.62 -0.32 4.58
CA GLU A 40 -5.91 -0.54 5.86
C GLU A 40 -4.40 -0.50 5.68
N LEU A 41 -3.88 -1.21 4.67
CA LEU A 41 -2.45 -1.21 4.35
C LEU A 41 -1.95 0.19 3.94
N THR A 42 -2.78 0.97 3.25
CA THR A 42 -2.42 2.35 2.87
C THR A 42 -2.29 3.23 4.12
N VAL A 43 -3.20 3.09 5.07
CA VAL A 43 -3.13 3.77 6.39
C VAL A 43 -1.86 3.34 7.13
N TRP A 44 -1.63 2.04 7.23
CA TRP A 44 -0.45 1.48 7.90
C TRP A 44 0.86 2.00 7.29
N VAL A 45 0.97 2.03 5.95
CA VAL A 45 2.17 2.57 5.27
C VAL A 45 2.41 4.03 5.64
N VAL A 46 1.36 4.86 5.64
CA VAL A 46 1.50 6.28 6.00
C VAL A 46 1.89 6.43 7.48
N ALA A 47 1.27 5.68 8.37
CA ALA A 47 1.59 5.67 9.79
C ALA A 47 3.06 5.26 10.03
N GLU A 48 3.50 4.18 9.39
CA GLU A 48 4.85 3.64 9.51
C GLU A 48 5.93 4.61 8.99
N GLN A 49 5.67 5.31 7.89
CA GLN A 49 6.60 6.30 7.34
C GLN A 49 6.72 7.56 8.19
N THR A 50 5.63 7.99 8.81
CA THR A 50 5.56 9.28 9.52
C THR A 50 5.76 9.14 11.03
N GLY A 51 5.54 7.94 11.57
CA GLY A 51 5.37 7.68 13.00
C GLY A 51 4.06 8.24 13.55
N TRP A 52 3.07 8.48 12.71
CA TRP A 52 1.72 8.91 13.11
C TRP A 52 0.90 7.74 13.65
N THR A 53 -0.19 8.06 14.34
CA THR A 53 -1.21 7.06 14.65
C THR A 53 -2.03 6.73 13.41
N ASP A 54 -2.67 5.56 13.39
CA ASP A 54 -3.55 5.15 12.28
C ASP A 54 -4.66 6.18 12.02
N THR A 55 -5.22 6.79 13.07
CA THR A 55 -6.21 7.86 12.93
C THR A 55 -5.65 9.07 12.19
N GLN A 56 -4.46 9.54 12.55
CA GLN A 56 -3.81 10.67 11.88
C GLN A 56 -3.48 10.35 10.42
N ALA A 57 -3.04 9.12 10.14
CA ALA A 57 -2.77 8.65 8.78
C ALA A 57 -4.06 8.58 7.95
N ALA A 58 -5.16 8.08 8.52
CA ALA A 58 -6.47 8.03 7.86
C ALA A 58 -7.02 9.43 7.56
N GLU A 59 -6.98 10.35 8.53
CA GLU A 59 -7.39 11.75 8.35
C GLU A 59 -6.56 12.44 7.25
N TRP A 60 -5.25 12.18 7.21
CA TRP A 60 -4.39 12.71 6.15
C TRP A 60 -4.74 12.13 4.77
N LEU A 61 -5.01 10.82 4.68
CA LEU A 61 -5.41 10.19 3.43
C LEU A 61 -6.76 10.71 2.92
N GLU A 62 -7.72 10.96 3.81
CA GLU A 62 -8.99 11.61 3.47
C GLU A 62 -8.75 13.02 2.91
N HIS A 63 -7.94 13.83 3.61
CA HIS A 63 -7.58 15.17 3.14
C HIS A 63 -6.86 15.16 1.78
N VAL A 64 -5.94 14.21 1.57
CA VAL A 64 -5.24 14.04 0.28
C VAL A 64 -6.22 13.63 -0.82
N ASN A 65 -7.15 12.72 -0.54
CA ASN A 65 -8.16 12.31 -1.50
C ASN A 65 -9.06 13.47 -1.91
N ASP A 66 -9.46 14.32 -0.97
CA ASP A 66 -10.30 15.49 -1.25
C ASP A 66 -9.54 16.58 -2.01
N THR A 67 -8.24 16.73 -1.76
CA THR A 67 -7.43 17.81 -2.33
C THR A 67 -6.91 17.48 -3.72
N ILE A 68 -6.36 16.28 -3.91
CA ILE A 68 -5.69 15.87 -5.15
C ILE A 68 -6.17 14.53 -5.69
N GLY A 69 -7.05 13.82 -4.99
CA GLY A 69 -7.52 12.49 -5.38
C GLY A 69 -6.58 11.37 -4.98
N LEU A 70 -7.16 10.24 -4.59
CA LEU A 70 -6.49 8.94 -4.51
C LEU A 70 -7.02 8.01 -5.60
N HIS A 71 -6.11 7.33 -6.26
CA HIS A 71 -6.41 6.37 -7.31
C HIS A 71 -5.92 4.99 -6.89
N ARG A 72 -6.81 4.01 -7.01
CA ARG A 72 -6.51 2.59 -6.84
C ARG A 72 -6.48 1.98 -8.23
N GLN A 73 -5.32 1.52 -8.66
CA GLN A 73 -5.12 0.85 -9.93
C GLN A 73 -4.66 -0.57 -9.65
N GLY A 74 -5.25 -1.54 -10.33
CA GLY A 74 -4.79 -2.92 -10.25
C GLY A 74 -4.88 -3.56 -11.61
N ASP A 75 -3.81 -4.24 -12.00
CA ASP A 75 -3.85 -5.18 -13.12
C ASP A 75 -4.00 -6.60 -12.58
N ASN A 76 -3.59 -7.60 -13.35
CA ASN A 76 -3.64 -9.00 -12.96
C ASN A 76 -2.42 -9.47 -12.15
N ILE A 77 -1.41 -8.61 -11.98
CA ILE A 77 -0.13 -8.89 -11.30
C ILE A 77 0.00 -8.05 -10.05
N ASP A 78 -0.18 -6.74 -10.15
CA ASP A 78 0.03 -5.76 -9.08
C ASP A 78 -1.21 -4.91 -8.82
N VAL A 79 -1.24 -4.34 -7.61
CA VAL A 79 -2.15 -3.28 -7.21
C VAL A 79 -1.35 -2.14 -6.61
N THR A 80 -1.74 -0.92 -6.95
CA THR A 80 -1.06 0.30 -6.57
C THR A 80 -2.08 1.34 -6.12
N VAL A 81 -1.72 2.05 -5.05
CA VAL A 81 -2.42 3.25 -4.59
C VAL A 81 -1.54 4.46 -4.88
N THR A 82 -2.04 5.35 -5.72
CA THR A 82 -1.35 6.58 -6.13
C THR A 82 -2.17 7.82 -5.77
N THR A 83 -1.50 8.94 -5.52
CA THR A 83 -2.17 10.25 -5.49
C THR A 83 -2.51 10.71 -6.90
N GLY A 84 -3.41 11.68 -7.07
CA GLY A 84 -3.73 12.26 -8.39
C GLY A 84 -2.57 13.03 -9.03
N ASN A 85 -1.52 13.31 -8.26
CA ASN A 85 -0.24 13.83 -8.78
C ASN A 85 0.70 12.70 -9.29
N GLY A 86 0.25 11.45 -9.29
CA GLY A 86 0.99 10.29 -9.80
C GLY A 86 2.01 9.70 -8.84
N HIS A 87 1.99 10.08 -7.56
CA HIS A 87 2.90 9.53 -6.56
C HIS A 87 2.37 8.23 -5.95
N THR A 88 3.19 7.17 -5.94
CA THR A 88 2.84 5.88 -5.34
C THR A 88 2.98 5.91 -3.81
N ILE A 89 1.90 5.59 -3.12
CA ILE A 89 1.86 5.39 -1.66
C ILE A 89 2.16 3.93 -1.34
N LEU A 90 1.44 3.03 -2.00
CA LEU A 90 1.42 1.59 -1.71
C LEU A 90 1.47 0.81 -3.02
N GLN A 91 2.33 -0.22 -3.09
CA GLN A 91 2.27 -1.26 -4.11
C GLN A 91 2.46 -2.64 -3.48
N CYS A 92 1.61 -3.58 -3.86
CA CYS A 92 1.76 -5.00 -3.53
C CYS A 92 1.27 -5.88 -4.69
N THR A 93 1.59 -7.17 -4.66
CA THR A 93 1.11 -8.10 -5.68
C THR A 93 -0.37 -8.42 -5.47
N ARG A 94 -1.09 -8.63 -6.56
CA ARG A 94 -2.50 -9.06 -6.53
C ARG A 94 -2.68 -10.37 -5.80
N GLU A 95 -1.77 -11.30 -6.00
CA GLU A 95 -1.81 -12.60 -5.37
C GLU A 95 -1.71 -12.50 -3.85
N TRP A 96 -0.75 -11.74 -3.34
CA TRP A 96 -0.60 -11.55 -1.90
C TRP A 96 -1.82 -10.86 -1.31
N LEU A 97 -2.32 -9.80 -1.97
CA LEU A 97 -3.54 -9.13 -1.51
C LEU A 97 -4.75 -10.08 -1.50
N THR A 98 -4.91 -10.91 -2.53
CA THR A 98 -5.99 -11.90 -2.60
C THR A 98 -5.85 -12.94 -1.49
N PHE A 99 -4.65 -13.46 -1.26
CA PHE A 99 -4.39 -14.42 -0.21
C PHE A 99 -4.77 -13.83 1.15
N GLN A 100 -4.22 -12.67 1.49
CA GLN A 100 -4.45 -12.04 2.79
C GLN A 100 -5.91 -11.59 2.99
N ALA A 101 -6.59 -11.10 1.95
CA ALA A 101 -8.00 -10.72 2.06
C ALA A 101 -8.96 -11.91 2.26
N THR A 102 -8.46 -13.15 2.16
CA THR A 102 -9.26 -14.38 2.35
C THR A 102 -8.86 -15.18 3.59
N HIS A 103 -7.78 -14.80 4.27
CA HIS A 103 -7.32 -15.46 5.49
C HIS A 103 -7.45 -14.49 6.67
N ASP A 104 -8.16 -14.91 7.71
CA ASP A 104 -8.37 -14.11 8.94
C ASP A 104 -7.13 -14.08 9.87
N GLU A 105 -5.95 -14.43 9.36
CA GLU A 105 -4.72 -14.39 10.16
C GLU A 105 -4.24 -12.94 10.32
N VAL A 106 -3.82 -12.60 11.54
CA VAL A 106 -3.26 -11.28 11.84
C VAL A 106 -1.92 -11.15 11.12
N ILE A 107 -1.82 -10.21 10.18
CA ILE A 107 -0.58 -9.95 9.45
C ILE A 107 0.36 -9.16 10.35
N GLU A 108 1.50 -9.75 10.70
CA GLU A 108 2.51 -9.09 11.53
C GLU A 108 3.19 -7.96 10.74
N PRO A 109 3.55 -6.83 11.37
CA PRO A 109 4.17 -5.69 10.69
C PRO A 109 5.44 -6.05 9.88
N ASP A 110 6.23 -7.01 10.35
CA ASP A 110 7.43 -7.49 9.65
C ASP A 110 7.09 -8.25 8.36
N GLU A 111 5.97 -8.98 8.33
CA GLU A 111 5.49 -9.65 7.13
C GLU A 111 5.01 -8.61 6.10
N ILE A 112 4.28 -7.58 6.55
CA ILE A 112 3.87 -6.47 5.69
C ILE A 112 5.10 -5.81 5.06
N ARG A 113 6.17 -5.56 5.82
CA ARG A 113 7.42 -4.97 5.29
C ARG A 113 8.08 -5.77 4.17
N ASN A 114 7.97 -7.09 4.19
CA ASN A 114 8.56 -7.95 3.16
C ASN A 114 7.75 -7.97 1.86
N HIS A 115 6.43 -7.80 1.96
CA HIS A 115 5.52 -7.95 0.81
C HIS A 115 4.98 -6.63 0.26
N VAL A 116 5.03 -5.56 1.06
CA VAL A 116 4.54 -4.23 0.71
C VAL A 116 5.70 -3.29 0.46
N ARG A 117 5.70 -2.65 -0.71
CA ARG A 117 6.69 -1.63 -1.03
C ARG A 117 6.23 -0.26 -0.61
N TYR A 118 7.06 0.39 0.20
CA TYR A 118 6.97 1.80 0.54
C TYR A 118 8.36 2.33 0.92
N HIS A 119 8.60 3.64 0.78
CA HIS A 119 9.91 4.21 1.10
C HIS A 119 9.90 4.74 2.54
N ARG A 120 10.81 4.27 3.38
CA ARG A 120 11.09 4.93 4.65
C ARG A 120 12.06 6.09 4.38
N GLY A 121 11.73 7.27 4.87
CA GLY A 121 12.70 8.35 4.98
C GLY A 121 13.66 8.05 6.09
N ASP A 122 14.84 7.56 5.75
CA ASP A 122 15.95 7.64 6.69
C ASP A 122 16.23 9.12 6.90
N ASN A 123 15.84 9.65 8.08
CA ASN A 123 16.37 10.90 8.57
C ASN A 123 17.87 10.67 8.86
N GLN A 124 18.71 10.85 7.85
CA GLN A 124 20.10 11.26 8.06
C GLN A 124 20.16 12.78 8.20
#